data_AF-F9WQN6-F1
#
_entry.id   AF-F9WQN6-F1
#
_cell.length_a   1.000
_cell.length_b   1.000
_cell.length_c   1.000
_cell.angle_alpha   90.00
_cell.angle_beta   90.00
_cell.angle_gamma   90.00
#
_symmetry.space_group_name_H-M   'P 1'
#
loop_
_entity.id
_entity.type
_entity.pdbx_description
1 polymer ?
#
loop_
_entity_poly.entity_id
_entity_poly.type
_entity_poly.pdbx_seq_one_letter_code
_entity_poly.pdbx_strand_id
1 'polypeptide(L)'
;MLSLSHLTLCFLNFSLFILAWFPVLSRGVKAKVTCTDAGMAGRKRLVRQDEGGGAGEPPLLRARVESVPGPRWTLSSDVADVLLRGAPPPEEVLLSECLERVGHRGTDIDVDARMDIVIQRPEWFIPDADLREMILSLPECQTYALVYKVVPLLRVHRITALFQWGGADENADAKRAVRDALADDRLWNTVCGLLNIAFNAAKDAETRKRVVMSESEAAVFVPGAFESVVNARWSHVLSGEAGMPHGMRVVDGLPENVWSYDEVNYSPWPLEVNRQAPRNGK
;
A
#
# COMPACT_ATOMS: atom_id res chain seq x y z
N MET A 1 -28.15 -40.46 -34.71
CA MET A 1 -28.35 -39.11 -35.27
C MET A 1 -29.29 -38.34 -34.36
N LEU A 2 -28.74 -37.52 -33.48
CA LEU A 2 -29.43 -36.46 -32.76
C LEU A 2 -28.50 -35.25 -32.76
N SER A 3 -29.12 -34.09 -32.99
CA SER A 3 -28.59 -32.91 -33.67
C SER A 3 -27.45 -32.17 -32.98
N LEU A 4 -26.46 -31.79 -33.76
CA LEU A 4 -25.27 -30.99 -33.44
C LEU A 4 -25.58 -29.47 -33.38
N SER A 5 -26.76 -29.09 -32.87
CA SER A 5 -27.31 -27.72 -33.02
C SER A 5 -27.59 -26.97 -31.70
N HIS A 6 -27.10 -27.48 -30.56
CA HIS A 6 -27.24 -26.81 -29.26
C HIS A 6 -25.93 -26.31 -28.63
N LEU A 7 -24.77 -26.56 -29.26
CA LEU A 7 -23.47 -26.19 -28.68
C LEU A 7 -22.88 -24.87 -29.20
N THR A 8 -23.50 -24.22 -30.19
CA THR A 8 -22.98 -23.00 -30.82
C THR A 8 -23.76 -21.73 -30.48
N LEU A 9 -24.79 -21.80 -29.62
CA LEU A 9 -25.59 -20.63 -29.22
C LEU A 9 -25.31 -20.07 -27.81
N CYS A 10 -24.40 -20.68 -27.03
CA CYS A 10 -24.00 -20.14 -25.72
C CYS A 10 -22.68 -19.34 -25.75
N PHE A 11 -21.89 -19.44 -26.83
CA PHE A 11 -20.60 -18.75 -26.95
C PHE A 11 -20.65 -17.34 -27.58
N LEU A 12 -21.84 -16.86 -27.97
CA LEU A 12 -21.99 -15.54 -28.61
C LEU A 12 -22.83 -14.51 -27.84
N ASN A 13 -23.25 -14.83 -26.60
CA ASN A 13 -24.06 -13.93 -25.77
C ASN A 13 -23.32 -13.24 -24.62
N PHE A 14 -21.98 -13.25 -24.59
CA PHE A 14 -21.20 -12.53 -23.57
C PHE A 14 -20.24 -11.48 -24.14
N SER A 15 -20.21 -11.29 -25.47
CA SER A 15 -19.28 -10.35 -26.13
C SER A 15 -19.94 -9.05 -26.60
N LEU A 16 -21.19 -8.77 -26.20
CA LEU A 16 -21.89 -7.52 -26.54
C LEU A 16 -22.74 -7.00 -25.36
N PHE A 17 -22.15 -6.93 -24.18
CA PHE A 17 -22.54 -5.95 -23.15
C PHE A 17 -21.42 -4.91 -23.00
N ILE A 18 -21.24 -4.21 -24.13
CA ILE A 18 -20.69 -2.88 -24.32
C ILE A 18 -21.10 -1.98 -23.14
N LEU A 19 -20.13 -1.46 -22.40
CA LEU A 19 -19.68 -0.07 -22.53
C LEU A 19 -20.84 0.94 -22.51
N ALA A 20 -21.59 1.01 -21.41
CA ALA A 20 -22.52 2.11 -21.14
C ALA A 20 -22.81 2.26 -19.64
N TRP A 21 -21.79 2.42 -18.79
CA TRP A 21 -21.99 2.99 -17.44
C TRP A 21 -20.71 3.63 -16.89
N PHE A 22 -20.24 4.68 -17.56
CA PHE A 22 -19.46 5.75 -16.94
C PHE A 22 -20.33 7.02 -17.01
N PRO A 23 -20.65 7.62 -15.85
CA PRO A 23 -20.20 9.00 -15.62
C PRO A 23 -19.53 9.10 -14.23
N VAL A 24 -18.34 9.70 -14.14
CA VAL A 24 -18.15 11.12 -13.83
C VAL A 24 -18.94 11.56 -12.59
N LEU A 25 -18.28 11.55 -11.43
CA LEU A 25 -18.34 12.69 -10.52
C LEU A 25 -17.07 12.77 -9.64
N SER A 26 -16.07 13.47 -10.17
CA SER A 26 -15.05 14.11 -9.35
C SER A 26 -15.72 15.14 -8.43
N ARG A 27 -15.67 14.93 -7.12
CA ARG A 27 -15.71 16.01 -6.13
C ARG A 27 -14.50 15.88 -5.22
N GLY A 28 -13.40 16.48 -5.66
CA GLY A 28 -12.29 16.81 -4.78
C GLY A 28 -12.73 17.88 -3.80
N VAL A 29 -12.81 17.53 -2.52
CA VAL A 29 -12.98 18.48 -1.43
C VAL A 29 -11.65 19.23 -1.27
N LYS A 30 -11.61 20.50 -1.71
CA LYS A 30 -10.54 21.44 -1.38
C LYS A 30 -10.68 21.79 0.11
N ALA A 31 -9.92 21.12 0.97
CA ALA A 31 -9.70 21.59 2.34
C ALA A 31 -8.70 22.75 2.31
N LYS A 32 -9.21 23.96 2.54
CA LYS A 32 -8.41 25.17 2.75
C LYS A 32 -7.90 25.16 4.19
N VAL A 33 -6.66 24.69 4.39
CA VAL A 33 -5.96 24.84 5.68
C VAL A 33 -5.38 26.24 5.72
N THR A 34 -6.03 27.12 6.47
CA THR A 34 -5.46 28.41 6.89
C THR A 34 -4.50 28.14 8.05
N CYS A 35 -3.20 28.22 7.79
CA CYS A 35 -2.21 28.26 8.86
C CYS A 35 -2.16 29.69 9.40
N THR A 36 -2.73 29.87 10.58
CA THR A 36 -2.63 31.08 11.39
C THR A 36 -1.17 31.29 11.79
N ASP A 37 -0.65 32.47 11.47
CA ASP A 37 0.67 32.95 11.85
C ASP A 37 0.75 33.10 13.37
N ALA A 38 1.60 32.30 14.01
CA ALA A 38 1.91 32.38 15.43
C ALA A 38 3.41 32.62 15.56
N GLY A 39 3.77 33.87 15.84
CA GLY A 39 5.14 34.35 15.94
C GLY A 39 5.94 33.59 17.00
N MET A 40 7.12 33.12 16.61
CA MET A 40 8.17 32.74 17.56
C MET A 40 9.10 33.92 17.81
N ALA A 41 9.06 34.36 19.06
CA ALA A 41 9.92 35.36 19.66
C ALA A 41 11.41 35.02 19.50
N GLY A 42 12.19 36.08 19.31
CA GLY A 42 13.60 36.03 18.99
C GLY A 42 14.49 35.41 20.07
N ARG A 43 15.51 34.71 19.59
CA ARG A 43 16.71 34.39 20.36
C ARG A 43 17.91 35.00 19.64
N LYS A 44 18.38 36.13 20.19
CA LYS A 44 19.66 36.75 19.86
C LYS A 44 20.78 35.73 20.13
N ARG A 45 21.62 35.43 19.16
CA ARG A 45 22.94 34.84 19.41
C ARG A 45 24.00 35.65 18.68
N LEU A 46 24.99 36.04 19.47
CA LEU A 46 26.10 36.92 19.13
C LEU A 46 26.96 36.39 17.98
N VAL A 47 27.43 37.37 17.21
CA VAL A 47 28.53 37.37 16.25
C VAL A 47 29.77 36.62 16.76
N ARG A 48 30.37 35.81 15.89
CA ARG A 48 31.81 35.82 15.65
C ARG A 48 32.09 35.38 14.20
N GLN A 49 32.67 36.29 13.42
CA GLN A 49 33.28 36.01 12.12
C GLN A 49 34.63 35.32 12.36
N ASP A 50 34.95 34.34 11.51
CA ASP A 50 36.34 34.07 11.10
C ASP A 50 36.31 33.45 9.71
N GLU A 51 37.16 33.97 8.83
CA GLU A 51 37.31 33.52 7.44
C GLU A 51 38.21 32.29 7.34
N GLY A 52 37.93 31.42 6.36
CA GLY A 52 38.81 30.31 6.02
C GLY A 52 38.29 29.56 4.81
N GLY A 53 38.90 29.81 3.64
CA GLY A 53 38.56 29.14 2.39
C GLY A 53 38.73 27.62 2.45
N GLY A 54 37.79 26.91 1.83
CA GLY A 54 37.84 25.47 1.64
C GLY A 54 36.89 25.11 0.51
N ALA A 55 37.41 24.40 -0.49
CA ALA A 55 36.76 24.03 -1.73
C ALA A 55 35.30 23.57 -1.54
N GLY A 56 34.40 24.17 -2.33
CA GLY A 56 33.01 23.75 -2.43
C GLY A 56 32.93 22.35 -3.04
N GLU A 57 32.97 21.34 -2.17
CA GLU A 57 32.47 20.01 -2.50
C GLU A 57 30.94 20.15 -2.70
N PRO A 58 30.38 19.78 -3.86
CA PRO A 58 28.95 19.94 -4.08
C PRO A 58 28.20 19.05 -3.07
N PRO A 59 27.11 19.54 -2.44
CA PRO A 59 26.28 18.73 -1.58
C PRO A 59 25.45 17.79 -2.45
N LEU A 60 26.10 16.75 -3.00
CA LEU A 60 25.43 15.54 -3.45
C LEU A 60 25.01 14.77 -2.20
N LEU A 61 24.02 15.33 -1.50
CA LEU A 61 23.20 14.57 -0.58
C LEU A 61 22.55 13.48 -1.41
N ARG A 62 23.19 12.31 -1.44
CA ARG A 62 22.54 11.04 -1.74
C ARG A 62 21.26 11.06 -0.92
N ALA A 63 20.12 11.26 -1.57
CA ALA A 63 18.83 11.00 -0.97
C ALA A 63 18.93 9.58 -0.43
N ARG A 64 19.02 9.47 0.90
CA ARG A 64 18.97 8.19 1.57
C ARG A 64 17.61 7.65 1.16
N VAL A 65 17.61 6.63 0.30
CA VAL A 65 16.41 5.83 0.05
C VAL A 65 16.11 5.21 1.40
N GLU A 66 15.33 5.92 2.20
CA GLU A 66 14.65 5.37 3.35
C GLU A 66 13.74 4.29 2.76
N SER A 67 14.22 3.04 2.85
CA SER A 67 13.45 1.89 2.48
C SER A 67 12.17 1.97 3.31
N VAL A 68 11.06 2.27 2.66
CA VAL A 68 9.72 2.15 3.25
C VAL A 68 9.70 0.78 3.94
N PRO A 69 9.33 0.69 5.23
CA PRO A 69 9.26 -0.58 5.93
C PRO A 69 8.53 -1.59 5.06
N GLY A 70 9.18 -2.70 4.74
CA GLY A 70 8.61 -3.73 3.89
C GLY A 70 7.27 -4.23 4.46
N PRO A 71 6.42 -4.83 3.63
CA PRO A 71 5.22 -5.47 4.13
C PRO A 71 5.60 -6.51 5.20
N ARG A 72 4.77 -6.62 6.25
CA ARG A 72 4.99 -7.61 7.32
C ARG A 72 5.05 -9.04 6.77
N TRP A 73 4.31 -9.31 5.70
CA TRP A 73 4.22 -10.62 5.07
C TRP A 73 4.58 -10.55 3.59
N THR A 74 5.16 -11.62 3.08
CA THR A 74 5.48 -11.80 1.67
C THR A 74 4.70 -12.98 1.12
N LEU A 75 4.63 -13.13 -0.20
CA LEU A 75 3.95 -14.27 -0.82
C LEU A 75 4.58 -15.63 -0.42
N SER A 76 5.85 -15.63 -0.05
CA SER A 76 6.58 -16.80 0.47
C SER A 76 6.44 -17.02 1.97
N SER A 77 5.70 -16.18 2.70
CA SER A 77 5.49 -16.37 4.14
C SER A 77 4.71 -17.65 4.43
N ASP A 78 5.11 -18.36 5.48
CA ASP A 78 4.42 -19.57 5.95
C ASP A 78 3.03 -19.20 6.51
N VAL A 79 2.02 -20.01 6.20
CA VAL A 79 0.65 -19.77 6.68
C VAL A 79 0.55 -19.87 8.20
N ALA A 80 1.37 -20.68 8.86
CA ALA A 80 1.42 -20.80 10.32
C ALA A 80 1.87 -19.48 10.97
N ASP A 81 2.92 -18.87 10.44
CA ASP A 81 3.43 -17.58 10.93
C ASP A 81 2.38 -16.48 10.74
N VAL A 82 1.69 -16.48 9.61
CA VAL A 82 0.63 -15.51 9.31
C VAL A 82 -0.55 -15.67 10.27
N LEU A 83 -0.99 -16.91 10.54
CA LEU A 83 -2.10 -17.19 11.45
C LEU A 83 -1.77 -16.79 12.89
N LEU A 84 -0.53 -16.99 13.32
CA LEU A 84 -0.03 -16.53 14.62
C LEU A 84 0.34 -15.04 14.64
N ARG A 85 0.22 -14.32 13.51
CA ARG A 85 0.69 -12.94 13.35
C ARG A 85 2.17 -12.75 13.73
N GLY A 86 2.98 -13.81 13.62
CA GLY A 86 4.39 -13.85 14.02
C GLY A 86 4.61 -14.01 15.53
N ALA A 87 3.55 -14.29 16.30
CA ALA A 87 3.69 -14.68 17.69
C ALA A 87 4.34 -16.07 17.79
N PRO A 88 5.09 -16.34 18.87
CA PRO A 88 5.56 -17.69 19.13
C PRO A 88 4.36 -18.66 19.31
N PRO A 89 4.57 -19.97 19.12
CA PRO A 89 3.58 -20.97 19.47
C PRO A 89 3.08 -20.78 20.91
N PRO A 90 1.80 -21.10 21.18
CA PRO A 90 1.25 -20.91 22.52
C PRO A 90 2.03 -21.74 23.55
N GLU A 91 2.24 -21.15 24.73
CA GLU A 91 2.80 -21.85 25.90
C GLU A 91 1.90 -23.00 26.30
N GLU A 92 2.49 -24.07 26.84
CA GLU A 92 1.76 -25.28 27.23
C GLU A 92 0.74 -24.99 28.33
N VAL A 93 -0.56 -25.08 27.99
CA VAL A 93 -1.69 -24.91 28.91
C VAL A 93 -2.41 -26.25 29.11
N LEU A 94 -2.81 -26.50 30.34
CA LEU A 94 -3.57 -27.68 30.76
C LEU A 94 -5.08 -27.40 30.74
N LEU A 95 -5.87 -28.45 30.50
CA LEU A 95 -7.33 -28.37 30.51
C LEU A 95 -7.86 -27.93 31.88
N SER A 96 -7.25 -28.41 32.97
CA SER A 96 -7.58 -27.99 34.34
C SER A 96 -7.51 -26.46 34.52
N GLU A 97 -6.46 -25.83 34.01
CA GLU A 97 -6.27 -24.38 34.06
C GLU A 97 -7.33 -23.61 33.25
N CYS A 98 -7.78 -24.18 32.12
CA CYS A 98 -8.90 -23.63 31.35
C CYS A 98 -10.23 -23.78 32.09
N LEU A 99 -10.46 -24.92 32.74
CA LEU A 99 -11.66 -25.20 33.54
C LEU A 99 -11.78 -24.25 34.74
N GLU A 100 -10.67 -23.96 35.42
CA GLU A 100 -10.61 -22.98 36.51
C GLU A 100 -11.00 -21.57 36.04
N ARG A 101 -10.50 -21.13 34.87
CA ARG A 101 -10.83 -19.81 34.30
C ARG A 101 -12.33 -19.65 34.00
N VAL A 102 -12.97 -20.71 33.53
CA VAL A 102 -14.42 -20.69 33.24
C VAL A 102 -15.27 -20.99 34.48
N GLY A 103 -14.63 -21.20 35.64
CA GLY A 103 -15.31 -21.41 36.93
C GLY A 103 -15.93 -22.81 37.10
N HIS A 104 -15.51 -23.80 36.30
CA HIS A 104 -16.00 -25.17 36.43
C HIS A 104 -15.38 -25.85 37.66
N ARG A 105 -16.21 -26.36 38.57
CA ARG A 105 -15.80 -27.12 39.77
C ARG A 105 -16.33 -28.56 39.79
N GLY A 106 -16.81 -29.06 38.65
CA GLY A 106 -17.30 -30.43 38.53
C GLY A 106 -16.18 -31.46 38.68
N THR A 107 -16.51 -32.64 39.18
CA THR A 107 -15.61 -33.82 39.26
C THR A 107 -15.81 -34.79 38.09
N ASP A 108 -16.63 -34.38 37.12
CA ASP A 108 -16.98 -35.13 35.92
C ASP A 108 -15.85 -35.18 34.89
N ILE A 109 -14.88 -34.27 34.99
CA ILE A 109 -13.67 -34.22 34.17
C ILE A 109 -12.46 -34.42 35.09
N ASP A 110 -12.01 -35.67 35.25
CA ASP A 110 -10.85 -36.05 36.08
C ASP A 110 -9.55 -36.16 35.25
N VAL A 111 -9.59 -35.76 33.98
CA VAL A 111 -8.46 -35.89 33.06
C VAL A 111 -7.78 -34.53 32.90
N ASP A 112 -6.58 -34.41 33.48
CA ASP A 112 -5.70 -33.27 33.22
C ASP A 112 -4.90 -33.51 31.94
N ALA A 113 -5.49 -33.11 30.81
CA ALA A 113 -4.90 -33.23 29.48
C ALA A 113 -4.32 -31.90 29.00
N ARG A 114 -3.26 -31.98 28.19
CA ARG A 114 -2.70 -30.81 27.50
C ARG A 114 -3.66 -30.29 26.43
N MET A 115 -3.74 -28.97 26.27
CA MET A 115 -4.66 -28.35 25.32
C MET A 115 -4.34 -28.67 23.85
N ASP A 116 -3.10 -28.98 23.49
CA ASP A 116 -2.75 -29.44 22.13
C ASP A 116 -3.43 -30.77 21.76
N ILE A 117 -3.61 -31.66 22.73
CA ILE A 117 -4.32 -32.93 22.55
C ILE A 117 -5.85 -32.70 22.57
N VAL A 118 -6.34 -31.91 23.53
CA VAL A 118 -7.78 -31.65 23.71
C VAL A 118 -8.39 -31.02 22.46
N ILE A 119 -7.71 -30.04 21.87
CA ILE A 119 -8.20 -29.25 20.73
C ILE A 119 -8.44 -30.08 19.47
N GLN A 120 -7.76 -31.22 19.34
CA GLN A 120 -7.95 -32.12 18.20
C GLN A 120 -9.31 -32.82 18.24
N ARG A 121 -9.77 -33.21 19.44
CA ARG A 121 -11.03 -33.93 19.67
C ARG A 121 -11.65 -33.54 21.02
N PRO A 122 -12.15 -32.30 21.16
CA PRO A 122 -12.57 -31.77 22.45
C PRO A 122 -13.80 -32.49 23.00
N GLU A 123 -14.58 -33.16 22.15
CA GLU A 123 -15.76 -33.93 22.55
C GLU A 123 -15.42 -35.15 23.40
N TRP A 124 -14.18 -35.64 23.32
CA TRP A 124 -13.71 -36.78 24.13
C TRP A 124 -13.32 -36.39 25.55
N PHE A 125 -12.91 -35.14 25.75
CA PHE A 125 -12.44 -34.64 27.04
C PHE A 125 -13.51 -33.84 27.78
N ILE A 126 -14.34 -33.12 27.03
CA ILE A 126 -15.40 -32.25 27.55
C ILE A 126 -16.72 -32.71 26.95
N PRO A 127 -17.46 -33.62 27.64
CA PRO A 127 -18.73 -34.14 27.15
C PRO A 127 -19.80 -33.04 27.01
N ASP A 128 -19.85 -32.13 27.99
CA ASP A 128 -20.77 -31.00 28.02
C ASP A 128 -20.49 -30.04 26.84
N ALA A 129 -21.52 -29.79 26.02
CA ALA A 129 -21.40 -28.98 24.82
C ALA A 129 -21.22 -27.48 25.11
N ASP A 130 -21.90 -26.96 26.13
CA ASP A 130 -21.87 -25.55 26.49
C ASP A 130 -20.53 -25.21 27.15
N LEU A 131 -20.06 -26.09 28.05
CA LEU A 131 -18.73 -25.97 28.65
C LEU A 131 -17.62 -26.06 27.60
N ARG A 132 -17.75 -26.97 26.64
CA ARG A 132 -16.81 -27.11 25.53
C ARG A 132 -16.76 -25.84 24.69
N GLU A 133 -17.91 -25.26 24.34
CA GLU A 133 -17.94 -24.00 23.59
C GLU A 133 -17.31 -22.84 24.36
N MET A 134 -17.57 -22.76 25.67
CA MET A 134 -17.03 -21.73 26.54
C MET A 134 -15.49 -21.82 26.64
N ILE A 135 -14.94 -23.02 26.81
CA ILE A 135 -13.49 -23.26 26.84
C ILE A 135 -12.85 -22.95 25.48
N LEU A 136 -13.41 -23.47 24.38
CA LEU A 136 -12.88 -23.24 23.03
C LEU A 136 -12.94 -21.77 22.61
N SER A 137 -13.80 -20.97 23.23
CA SER A 137 -13.90 -19.54 23.00
C SER A 137 -12.80 -18.73 23.68
N LEU A 138 -12.05 -19.29 24.64
CA LEU A 138 -10.91 -18.63 25.28
C LEU A 138 -9.81 -18.27 24.25
N PRO A 139 -9.14 -17.10 24.39
CA PRO A 139 -8.15 -16.64 23.42
C PRO A 139 -6.95 -17.58 23.28
N GLU A 140 -6.55 -18.25 24.36
CA GLU A 140 -5.49 -19.25 24.37
C GLU A 140 -5.92 -20.46 23.50
N CYS A 141 -7.13 -20.96 23.73
CA CYS A 141 -7.69 -22.10 22.99
C CYS A 141 -7.85 -21.81 21.50
N GLN A 142 -8.22 -20.58 21.13
CA GLN A 142 -8.27 -20.15 19.73
C GLN A 142 -6.89 -20.23 19.08
N THR A 143 -5.84 -19.80 19.78
CA THR A 143 -4.45 -19.88 19.28
C THR A 143 -4.02 -21.33 19.07
N TYR A 144 -4.34 -22.20 20.04
CA TYR A 144 -4.11 -23.64 19.90
C TYR A 144 -4.85 -24.24 18.70
N ALA A 145 -6.11 -23.86 18.49
CA ALA A 145 -6.90 -24.36 17.37
C ALA A 145 -6.30 -23.96 16.02
N LEU A 146 -5.74 -22.76 15.91
CA LEU A 146 -4.98 -22.36 14.71
C LEU A 146 -3.75 -23.26 14.49
N VAL A 147 -2.96 -23.51 15.52
CA VAL A 147 -1.67 -24.23 15.39
C VAL A 147 -1.82 -25.73 15.25
N TYR A 148 -2.69 -26.36 16.05
CA TYR A 148 -2.75 -27.81 16.18
C TYR A 148 -3.91 -28.44 15.41
N LYS A 149 -4.92 -27.64 15.02
CA LYS A 149 -6.04 -28.12 14.21
C LYS A 149 -5.94 -27.62 12.76
N VAL A 150 -5.80 -26.30 12.56
CA VAL A 150 -5.83 -25.71 11.20
C VAL A 150 -4.54 -25.94 10.43
N VAL A 151 -3.38 -25.58 11.00
CA VAL A 151 -2.11 -25.66 10.27
C VAL A 151 -1.83 -27.08 9.75
N PRO A 152 -2.07 -28.17 10.51
CA PRO A 152 -1.94 -29.52 9.99
C PRO A 152 -2.88 -29.81 8.82
N LEU A 153 -4.15 -29.38 8.89
CA LEU A 153 -5.10 -29.55 7.79
C LEU A 153 -4.65 -28.79 6.53
N LEU A 154 -4.21 -27.53 6.67
CA LEU A 154 -3.66 -26.75 5.56
C LEU A 154 -2.46 -27.46 4.92
N ARG A 155 -1.54 -28.01 5.74
CA ARG A 155 -0.37 -28.76 5.27
C ARG A 155 -0.75 -30.04 4.54
N VAL A 156 -1.72 -30.81 5.05
CA VAL A 156 -2.24 -32.02 4.39
C VAL A 156 -2.78 -31.70 3.00
N HIS A 157 -3.42 -30.54 2.84
CA HIS A 157 -3.93 -30.06 1.57
C HIS A 157 -2.94 -29.19 0.76
N ARG A 158 -1.64 -29.24 1.09
CA ARG A 158 -0.54 -28.56 0.39
C ARG A 158 -0.61 -27.02 0.37
N ILE A 159 -1.31 -26.44 1.33
CA ILE A 159 -1.35 -24.99 1.57
C ILE A 159 -0.35 -24.69 2.69
N THR A 160 0.89 -24.44 2.31
CA THR A 160 2.01 -24.14 3.24
C THR A 160 2.45 -22.69 3.20
N ALA A 161 2.29 -22.03 2.05
CA ALA A 161 2.71 -20.65 1.84
C ALA A 161 1.53 -19.77 1.38
N LEU A 162 1.67 -18.48 1.64
CA LEU A 162 0.62 -17.50 1.35
C LEU A 162 0.25 -17.40 -0.14
N PHE A 163 1.20 -17.60 -1.05
CA PHE A 163 0.89 -17.63 -2.49
C PHE A 163 0.00 -18.80 -2.89
N GLN A 164 0.15 -19.96 -2.24
CA GLN A 164 -0.69 -21.14 -2.47
C GLN A 164 -2.11 -20.85 -1.98
N TRP A 165 -2.25 -20.13 -0.87
CA TRP A 165 -3.57 -19.69 -0.40
C TRP A 165 -4.31 -18.82 -1.43
N GLY A 166 -3.65 -17.85 -2.06
CA GLY A 166 -4.36 -16.88 -2.92
C GLY A 166 -4.55 -17.28 -4.39
N GLY A 167 -4.12 -18.48 -4.82
CA GLY A 167 -4.41 -18.98 -6.16
C GLY A 167 -5.91 -19.18 -6.37
N ALA A 168 -6.53 -18.42 -7.28
CA ALA A 168 -7.99 -18.38 -7.46
C ALA A 168 -8.58 -19.74 -7.83
N ASP A 169 -7.86 -20.52 -8.66
CA ASP A 169 -8.38 -21.78 -9.21
C ASP A 169 -7.63 -23.01 -8.70
N GLU A 170 -6.34 -22.89 -8.38
CA GLU A 170 -5.48 -24.03 -8.08
C GLU A 170 -5.74 -24.67 -6.70
N ASN A 171 -6.27 -23.90 -5.74
CA ASN A 171 -6.48 -24.38 -4.37
C ASN A 171 -7.92 -24.21 -3.87
N ALA A 172 -8.89 -23.96 -4.75
CA ALA A 172 -10.29 -23.88 -4.35
C ALA A 172 -10.78 -25.20 -3.73
N ASP A 173 -10.46 -26.33 -4.36
CA ASP A 173 -10.81 -27.67 -3.86
C ASP A 173 -10.08 -27.98 -2.55
N ALA A 174 -8.79 -27.62 -2.45
CA ALA A 174 -8.00 -27.76 -1.23
C ALA A 174 -8.62 -26.98 -0.06
N LYS A 175 -9.05 -25.74 -0.28
CA LYS A 175 -9.74 -24.92 0.74
C LYS A 175 -11.08 -25.52 1.16
N ARG A 176 -11.87 -26.03 0.21
CA ARG A 176 -13.13 -26.72 0.53
C ARG A 176 -12.87 -27.96 1.37
N ALA A 177 -11.89 -28.77 1.00
CA ALA A 177 -11.52 -29.96 1.76
C ALA A 177 -11.03 -29.62 3.19
N VAL A 178 -10.23 -28.56 3.35
CA VAL A 178 -9.83 -28.07 4.70
C VAL A 178 -11.05 -27.64 5.50
N ARG A 179 -11.97 -26.87 4.90
CA ARG A 179 -13.19 -26.42 5.57
C ARG A 179 -14.06 -27.60 6.02
N ASP A 180 -14.29 -28.55 5.12
CA ASP A 180 -15.12 -29.73 5.37
C ASP A 180 -14.52 -30.61 6.47
N ALA A 181 -13.19 -30.80 6.46
CA ALA A 181 -12.47 -31.55 7.49
C ALA A 181 -12.42 -30.82 8.85
N LEU A 182 -12.35 -29.48 8.84
CA LEU A 182 -12.33 -28.67 10.05
C LEU A 182 -13.69 -28.68 10.76
N ALA A 183 -14.79 -28.70 9.99
CA ALA A 183 -16.18 -28.72 10.46
C ALA A 183 -16.51 -27.61 11.49
N ASP A 184 -15.84 -26.47 11.39
CA ASP A 184 -16.00 -25.31 12.28
C ASP A 184 -15.98 -24.03 11.43
N ASP A 185 -17.17 -23.52 11.12
CA ASP A 185 -17.34 -22.34 10.27
C ASP A 185 -16.78 -21.06 10.93
N ARG A 186 -16.86 -20.93 12.27
CA ARG A 186 -16.35 -19.76 12.99
C ARG A 186 -14.84 -19.69 12.88
N LEU A 187 -14.18 -20.83 13.10
CA LEU A 187 -12.74 -20.95 12.99
C LEU A 187 -12.28 -20.78 11.54
N TRP A 188 -12.97 -21.42 10.60
CA TRP A 188 -12.69 -21.26 9.16
C TRP A 188 -12.76 -19.80 8.70
N ASN A 189 -13.78 -19.05 9.13
CA ASN A 189 -13.94 -17.63 8.79
C ASN A 189 -12.78 -16.79 9.34
N THR A 190 -12.30 -17.11 10.54
CA THR A 190 -11.15 -16.43 11.18
C THR A 190 -9.87 -16.67 10.37
N VAL A 191 -9.60 -17.91 10.00
CA VAL A 191 -8.46 -18.32 9.15
C VAL A 191 -8.51 -17.61 7.80
N CYS A 192 -9.67 -17.64 7.13
CA CYS A 192 -9.86 -16.96 5.85
C CYS A 192 -9.60 -15.46 5.96
N GLY A 193 -10.12 -14.81 7.00
CA GLY A 193 -9.91 -13.38 7.23
C GLY A 193 -8.42 -13.03 7.38
N LEU A 194 -7.70 -13.76 8.24
CA LEU A 194 -6.27 -13.52 8.49
C LEU A 194 -5.43 -13.74 7.22
N LEU A 195 -5.63 -14.88 6.53
CA LEU A 195 -4.85 -15.21 5.34
C LEU A 195 -5.19 -14.30 4.16
N ASN A 196 -6.45 -13.90 3.97
CA ASN A 196 -6.83 -12.97 2.91
C ASN A 196 -6.24 -11.56 3.14
N ILE A 197 -6.27 -11.06 4.37
CA ILE A 197 -5.66 -9.76 4.72
C ILE A 197 -4.16 -9.80 4.41
N ALA A 198 -3.46 -10.85 4.86
CA ALA A 198 -2.03 -11.00 4.61
C ALA A 198 -1.71 -11.14 3.12
N PHE A 199 -2.49 -11.95 2.39
CA PHE A 199 -2.29 -12.17 0.96
C PHE A 199 -2.46 -10.87 0.16
N ASN A 200 -3.54 -10.12 0.43
CA ASN A 200 -3.78 -8.84 -0.24
C ASN A 200 -2.68 -7.82 0.07
N ALA A 201 -2.24 -7.73 1.33
CA ALA A 201 -1.13 -6.87 1.71
C ALA A 201 0.18 -7.26 1.00
N ALA A 202 0.47 -8.56 0.89
CA ALA A 202 1.65 -9.05 0.18
C ALA A 202 1.58 -8.78 -1.33
N LYS A 203 0.40 -8.94 -1.94
CA LYS A 203 0.16 -8.62 -3.36
C LYS A 203 0.30 -7.15 -3.66
N ASP A 204 -0.30 -6.28 -2.86
CA ASP A 204 -0.17 -4.82 -2.99
C ASP A 204 1.28 -4.35 -2.85
N ALA A 205 2.05 -4.99 -1.98
CA ALA A 205 3.46 -4.66 -1.84
C ALA A 205 4.29 -5.13 -3.04
N GLU A 206 3.98 -6.29 -3.62
CA GLU A 206 4.64 -6.78 -4.83
C GLU A 206 4.35 -5.88 -6.04
N THR A 207 3.09 -5.46 -6.23
CA THR A 207 2.73 -4.55 -7.32
C THR A 207 3.41 -3.19 -7.18
N ARG A 208 3.45 -2.63 -5.96
CA ARG A 208 4.20 -1.39 -5.68
C ARG A 208 5.68 -1.53 -6.00
N LYS A 209 6.32 -2.64 -5.60
CA LYS A 209 7.73 -2.91 -5.93
C LYS A 209 7.94 -2.91 -7.44
N ARG A 210 7.07 -3.58 -8.21
CA ARG A 210 7.18 -3.63 -9.68
C ARG A 210 7.02 -2.25 -10.31
N VAL A 211 6.06 -1.44 -9.85
CA VAL A 211 5.85 -0.07 -10.34
C VAL A 211 7.09 0.80 -10.06
N VAL A 212 7.57 0.81 -8.81
CA VAL A 212 8.74 1.60 -8.40
C VAL A 212 10.00 1.18 -9.18
N MET A 213 10.24 -0.13 -9.34
CA MET A 213 11.37 -0.60 -10.13
C MET A 213 11.25 -0.17 -11.59
N SER A 214 10.07 -0.28 -12.21
CA SER A 214 9.87 0.16 -13.60
C SER A 214 10.09 1.66 -13.81
N GLU A 215 9.69 2.48 -12.83
CA GLU A 215 9.87 3.94 -12.89
C GLU A 215 11.34 4.32 -12.66
N SER A 216 12.06 3.59 -11.80
CA SER A 216 13.49 3.77 -11.58
C SER A 216 14.36 3.28 -12.74
N GLU A 217 13.97 2.22 -13.44
CA GLU A 217 14.65 1.75 -14.66
C GLU A 217 14.40 2.71 -15.83
N ALA A 218 13.21 3.32 -15.91
CA ALA A 218 12.93 4.36 -16.90
C ALA A 218 13.69 5.67 -16.63
N ALA A 219 13.97 5.99 -15.36
CA ALA A 219 14.76 7.13 -14.96
C ALA A 219 16.27 6.82 -15.02
N VAL A 220 16.80 6.52 -16.22
CA VAL A 220 18.24 6.53 -16.45
C VAL A 220 18.73 7.98 -16.33
N PHE A 221 19.20 8.35 -15.14
CA PHE A 221 19.89 9.62 -14.95
C PHE A 221 21.17 9.60 -15.75
N VAL A 222 21.20 10.33 -16.87
CA VAL A 222 22.41 10.56 -17.65
C VAL A 222 23.11 11.80 -17.08
N PRO A 223 24.18 11.64 -16.27
CA PRO A 223 24.94 12.78 -15.77
C PRO A 223 25.44 13.61 -16.96
N GLY A 224 25.23 14.93 -16.92
CA GLY A 224 25.60 15.85 -17.99
C GLY A 224 24.51 16.14 -19.05
N ALA A 225 23.45 15.32 -19.17
CA ALA A 225 22.44 15.50 -20.23
C ALA A 225 21.67 16.84 -20.14
N PHE A 226 21.58 17.42 -18.94
CA PHE A 226 20.88 18.69 -18.69
C PHE A 226 21.81 19.81 -18.25
N GLU A 227 23.14 19.63 -18.29
CA GLU A 227 24.08 20.69 -17.90
C GLU A 227 23.94 21.92 -18.80
N SER A 228 23.60 21.75 -20.08
CA SER A 228 23.34 22.88 -20.98
C SER A 228 22.08 23.67 -20.62
N VAL A 229 21.09 23.04 -19.97
CA VAL A 229 19.85 23.71 -19.54
C VAL A 229 20.07 24.40 -18.20
N VAL A 230 20.79 23.75 -17.29
CA VAL A 230 21.09 24.28 -15.96
C VAL A 230 22.12 25.42 -16.03
N ASN A 231 23.09 25.33 -16.96
CA ASN A 231 24.10 26.37 -17.20
C ASN A 231 23.69 27.36 -18.31
N ALA A 232 22.45 27.28 -18.81
CA ALA A 232 21.97 28.22 -19.81
C ALA A 232 22.01 29.65 -19.26
N ARG A 233 22.65 30.55 -20.01
CA ARG A 233 22.65 31.98 -19.73
C ARG A 233 21.60 32.66 -20.59
N TRP A 234 20.90 33.63 -20.00
CA TRP A 234 19.90 34.42 -20.70
C TRP A 234 20.54 35.70 -21.24
N SER A 235 20.20 36.03 -22.48
CA SER A 235 20.54 37.29 -23.14
C SER A 235 19.26 37.87 -23.75
N HIS A 236 19.15 39.18 -23.81
CA HIS A 236 18.00 39.89 -24.39
C HIS A 236 18.46 40.76 -25.57
N VAL A 237 17.52 41.19 -26.42
CA VAL A 237 17.82 41.96 -27.63
C VAL A 237 17.29 43.39 -27.46
N LEU A 238 18.16 44.37 -27.66
CA LEU A 238 17.82 45.79 -27.78
C LEU A 238 17.62 46.15 -29.25
N SER A 239 16.63 46.99 -29.53
CA SER A 239 16.28 47.46 -30.88
C SER A 239 16.41 48.99 -30.96
N GLY A 240 16.81 49.50 -32.13
CA GLY A 240 16.92 50.94 -32.42
C GLY A 240 18.34 51.49 -32.36
N GLU A 241 19.37 50.62 -32.36
CA GLU A 241 20.74 51.05 -32.19
C GLU A 241 21.43 51.38 -33.52
N ALA A 242 21.81 52.64 -33.69
CA ALA A 242 22.40 53.14 -34.93
C ALA A 242 23.75 52.45 -35.21
N GLY A 243 23.93 51.97 -36.45
CA GLY A 243 25.18 51.35 -36.90
C GLY A 243 25.26 49.83 -36.70
N MET A 244 24.22 49.18 -36.16
CA MET A 244 24.16 47.72 -36.03
C MET A 244 23.32 47.07 -37.13
N PRO A 245 23.56 45.79 -37.48
CA PRO A 245 22.73 45.06 -38.42
C PRO A 245 21.28 45.05 -37.92
N HIS A 246 20.36 45.56 -38.75
CA HIS A 246 18.94 45.70 -38.41
C HIS A 246 18.64 46.56 -37.17
N GLY A 247 19.63 47.35 -36.71
CA GLY A 247 19.51 48.15 -35.48
C GLY A 247 19.35 47.33 -34.21
N MET A 248 19.81 46.06 -34.20
CA MET A 248 19.65 45.14 -33.07
C MET A 248 21.00 44.86 -32.37
N ARG A 249 20.99 44.81 -31.04
CA ARG A 249 22.12 44.38 -30.21
C ARG A 249 21.68 43.34 -29.19
N VAL A 250 22.41 42.22 -29.09
CA VAL A 250 22.21 41.22 -28.04
C VAL A 250 23.03 41.61 -26.80
N VAL A 251 22.40 41.63 -25.63
CA VAL A 251 23.01 41.98 -24.34
C VAL A 251 22.78 40.84 -23.36
N ASP A 252 23.84 40.43 -22.66
CA ASP A 252 23.75 39.37 -21.66
C ASP A 252 23.04 39.87 -20.38
N GLY A 253 22.21 39.01 -19.79
CA GLY A 253 21.50 39.28 -18.54
C GLY A 253 20.02 39.61 -18.70
N LEU A 254 19.38 39.93 -17.58
CA LEU A 254 17.95 40.25 -17.50
C LEU A 254 17.66 41.60 -18.18
N PRO A 255 16.62 41.73 -19.00
CA PRO A 255 16.24 43.02 -19.56
C PRO A 255 15.79 43.99 -18.45
N GLU A 256 15.97 45.28 -18.70
CA GLU A 256 15.55 46.35 -17.78
C GLU A 256 14.02 46.37 -17.59
N ASN A 257 13.28 45.99 -18.64
CA ASN A 257 11.83 45.88 -18.64
C ASN A 257 11.42 44.41 -18.79
N VAL A 258 10.99 43.79 -17.68
CA VAL A 258 10.45 42.44 -17.65
C VAL A 258 8.93 42.54 -17.51
N TRP A 259 8.19 41.92 -18.43
CA TRP A 259 6.74 41.83 -18.30
C TRP A 259 6.37 41.03 -17.05
N SER A 260 5.36 41.53 -16.34
CA SER A 260 4.81 40.78 -15.21
C SER A 260 4.08 39.53 -15.72
N TYR A 261 4.01 38.49 -14.90
CA TYR A 261 3.28 37.27 -15.27
C TYR A 261 1.80 37.56 -15.59
N ASP A 262 1.19 38.51 -14.89
CA ASP A 262 -0.20 38.94 -15.13
C ASP A 262 -0.38 39.65 -16.48
N GLU A 263 0.67 40.30 -17.00
CA GLU A 263 0.67 40.94 -18.32
C GLU A 263 0.77 39.93 -19.46
N VAL A 264 1.58 38.87 -19.28
CA VAL A 264 1.77 37.84 -20.31
C VAL A 264 0.67 36.77 -20.26
N ASN A 265 0.14 36.46 -19.08
CA ASN A 265 -0.91 35.47 -18.87
C ASN A 265 -2.33 36.06 -19.04
N TYR A 266 -2.49 36.98 -19.99
CA TYR A 266 -3.79 37.53 -20.36
C TYR A 266 -4.35 36.79 -21.58
N SER A 267 -5.40 35.97 -21.35
CA SER A 267 -6.16 35.32 -22.42
C SER A 267 -7.50 36.03 -22.58
N PRO A 268 -7.67 36.94 -23.56
CA PRO A 268 -8.93 37.63 -23.77
C PRO A 268 -10.02 36.65 -24.20
N TRP A 269 -11.24 36.84 -23.69
CA TRP A 269 -12.40 36.09 -24.17
C TRP A 269 -12.72 36.46 -25.62
N PRO A 270 -13.27 35.56 -26.46
CA PRO A 270 -13.51 35.81 -27.89
C PRO A 270 -14.36 37.05 -28.22
N LEU A 271 -15.12 37.58 -27.25
CA LEU A 271 -15.96 38.77 -27.39
C LEU A 271 -15.24 40.08 -27.03
N GLU A 272 -14.02 40.02 -26.51
CA GLU A 272 -13.24 41.16 -26.02
C GLU A 272 -11.95 41.43 -26.81
N VAL A 273 -11.80 40.78 -27.98
CA VAL A 273 -10.58 40.84 -28.84
C VAL A 273 -10.17 42.26 -29.23
N ASN A 274 -11.12 43.21 -29.25
CA ASN A 274 -10.86 44.62 -29.59
C ASN A 274 -10.53 45.52 -28.39
N ARG A 275 -10.53 45.00 -27.15
CA ARG A 275 -10.14 45.78 -25.96
C ARG A 275 -8.63 45.72 -25.79
N GLN A 276 -8.00 46.89 -25.68
CA GLN A 276 -6.57 46.99 -25.37
C GLN A 276 -6.28 46.33 -24.02
N ALA A 277 -5.31 45.41 -23.98
CA ALA A 277 -4.82 44.85 -22.73
C ALA A 277 -4.28 45.98 -21.82
N PRO A 278 -4.51 45.91 -20.49
CA PRO A 278 -4.00 46.91 -19.57
C PRO A 278 -2.48 46.95 -19.60
N ARG A 279 -1.90 47.99 -20.20
CA ARG A 279 -0.47 48.25 -20.19
C ARG A 279 -0.11 48.98 -18.90
N ASN A 280 0.32 48.23 -17.89
CA ASN A 280 0.93 48.82 -16.69
C ASN A 280 2.41 49.07 -16.96
N GLY A 281 2.71 50.04 -17.82
CA GLY A 281 4.06 50.60 -17.93
C GLY A 281 4.32 51.53 -16.74
N LYS A 282 5.45 51.33 -16.06
CA LYS A 282 6.11 52.42 -15.32
C LYS A 282 6.99 53.22 -16.28
#